data_AF-A0A961DYW7-F1
#
_entry.id   AF-A0A961DYW7-F1
#
_cell.length_a   1.000
_cell.length_b   1.000
_cell.length_c   1.000
_cell.angle_alpha   90.00
_cell.angle_beta   90.00
_cell.angle_gamma   90.00
#
_symmetry.space_group_name_H-M   'P 1'
#
loop_
_entity.id
_entity.type
_entity.pdbx_description
1 polymer ?
#
loop_
_entity_poly.entity_id
_entity_poly.type
_entity_poly.pdbx_seq_one_letter_code
_entity_poly.pdbx_strand_id
1 'polypeptide(L)'
;MGRLEVHLRSRAAIALIAAALLTSLSLGVGFVVTHRIYDLRGAAMRPVDPLTDAQSRQQVLEPARQFVAAGLQSPSASYLLMSCTNDETPLYQGTVYLNFDVPSITETPAYFRRIAAAMVARGWHEGL
;
A
#
# COMPACT_ATOMS: atom_id res chain seq x y z
N MET A 1 -0.96 37.80 -38.35
CA MET A 1 0.31 37.20 -37.90
C MET A 1 1.24 38.30 -37.42
N GLY A 2 1.34 38.57 -36.12
CA GLY A 2 2.18 39.67 -35.61
C GLY A 2 2.04 39.93 -34.10
N ARG A 3 0.90 39.55 -33.50
CA ARG A 3 0.67 39.71 -32.05
C ARG A 3 1.38 38.63 -31.22
N LEU A 4 1.55 37.40 -31.75
CA LEU A 4 2.26 36.30 -31.08
C LEU A 4 3.78 36.53 -30.97
N GLU A 5 4.41 37.15 -31.97
CA GLU A 5 5.86 37.35 -31.98
C GLU A 5 6.35 38.44 -31.03
N VAL A 6 5.53 39.46 -30.77
CA VAL A 6 5.85 40.53 -29.81
C VAL A 6 5.82 40.02 -28.37
N HIS A 7 4.91 39.08 -28.06
CA HIS A 7 4.81 38.50 -26.72
C HIS A 7 6.04 37.65 -26.36
N LEU A 8 6.62 36.90 -27.31
CA LEU A 8 7.83 36.09 -27.09
C LEU A 8 9.11 36.91 -26.82
N ARG A 9 9.13 38.20 -27.20
CA ARG A 9 10.27 39.10 -26.99
C ARG A 9 10.26 39.85 -25.65
N SER A 10 9.17 39.77 -24.90
CA SER A 10 9.08 40.41 -23.57
C SER A 10 9.85 39.60 -22.53
N ARG A 11 10.74 40.27 -21.78
CA ARG A 11 11.48 39.67 -20.66
C ARG A 11 10.55 38.97 -19.65
N ALA A 12 9.35 39.51 -19.44
CA ALA A 12 8.36 38.94 -18.54
C ALA A 12 7.78 37.62 -19.09
N ALA A 13 7.51 37.55 -20.40
CA ALA A 13 7.04 36.32 -21.03
C ALA A 13 8.12 35.23 -21.03
N ILE A 14 9.37 35.60 -21.30
CA ILE A 14 10.52 34.68 -21.22
C ILE A 14 10.69 34.15 -19.79
N ALA A 15 10.56 35.00 -18.77
CA ALA A 15 10.65 34.59 -17.37
C ALA A 15 9.52 33.61 -16.97
N LEU A 16 8.29 33.85 -17.42
CA LEU A 16 7.16 32.95 -17.17
C LEU A 16 7.33 31.59 -17.85
N ILE A 17 7.80 31.57 -19.11
CA ILE A 17 8.09 30.33 -19.83
C ILE A 17 9.21 29.55 -19.12
N ALA A 18 10.29 30.22 -18.71
CA ALA A 18 11.39 29.60 -17.98
C ALA A 18 10.91 29.03 -16.63
N ALA A 19 10.09 29.77 -15.88
CA ALA A 19 9.54 29.29 -14.61
C ALA A 19 8.63 28.07 -14.80
N ALA A 20 7.76 28.08 -15.82
CA ALA A 20 6.90 26.94 -16.14
C ALA A 20 7.71 25.69 -16.53
N LEU A 21 8.76 25.87 -17.35
CA LEU A 21 9.66 24.79 -17.73
C LEU A 21 10.43 24.23 -16.53
N LEU A 22 11.00 25.09 -15.69
CA LEU A 22 11.71 24.67 -14.48
C LEU A 22 10.80 23.89 -13.52
N THR A 23 9.57 24.36 -13.34
CA THR A 23 8.59 23.67 -12.50
C THR A 23 8.24 22.29 -13.08
N SER A 24 7.99 22.23 -14.39
CA SER A 24 7.69 20.97 -15.08
C SER A 24 8.85 19.98 -15.01
N LEU A 25 10.08 20.46 -15.19
CA LEU A 25 11.29 19.65 -15.10
C LEU A 25 11.50 19.14 -13.66
N SER A 26 11.27 19.99 -12.67
CA SER A 26 11.40 19.63 -11.24
C SER A 26 10.41 18.54 -10.86
N LEU A 27 9.15 18.65 -11.32
CA LEU A 27 8.12 17.62 -11.10
C LEU A 27 8.49 16.31 -11.80
N GLY A 28 8.94 16.37 -13.06
CA GLY A 28 9.38 15.19 -13.82
C GLY A 28 10.55 14.47 -13.17
N VAL A 29 11.57 15.21 -12.72
CA VAL A 29 12.72 14.65 -11.98
C VAL A 29 12.26 14.06 -10.65
N GLY A 30 11.40 14.75 -9.91
CA GLY A 30 10.84 14.25 -8.65
C GLY A 30 10.10 12.92 -8.82
N PHE A 31 9.30 12.79 -9.89
CA PHE A 31 8.61 11.54 -10.23
C PHE A 31 9.61 10.41 -10.52
N VAL A 32 10.61 10.65 -11.38
CA VAL A 32 11.61 9.64 -11.75
C VAL A 32 12.44 9.19 -10.54
N VAL A 33 12.91 10.14 -9.73
CA VAL A 33 13.69 9.83 -8.52
C VAL A 33 12.87 8.99 -7.55
N THR A 34 11.62 9.38 -7.31
CA THR A 34 10.71 8.68 -6.40
C THR A 34 10.45 7.25 -6.89
N HIS A 35 10.13 7.09 -8.17
CA HIS A 35 9.91 5.78 -8.79
C HIS A 35 11.14 4.87 -8.68
N ARG A 36 12.33 5.41 -8.99
CA ARG A 36 13.59 4.66 -8.89
C ARG A 36 13.89 4.24 -7.47
N ILE A 37 13.63 5.09 -6.47
CA ILE A 37 13.81 4.73 -5.07
C ILE A 37 12.87 3.59 -4.68
N TYR A 38 11.61 3.60 -5.13
CA TYR A 38 10.67 2.50 -4.88
C TYR A 38 11.15 1.19 -5.53
N ASP A 39 11.56 1.22 -6.80
CA ASP A 39 12.06 0.03 -7.50
C ASP A 39 13.31 -0.55 -6.85
N LEU A 40 14.28 0.31 -6.49
CA LEU A 40 15.53 -0.11 -5.86
C LEU A 40 15.30 -0.70 -4.47
N ARG A 41 14.36 -0.14 -3.69
CA ARG A 41 13.95 -0.72 -2.41
C ARG A 41 13.36 -2.11 -2.60
N GLY A 42 12.50 -2.31 -3.60
CA GLY A 42 11.94 -3.63 -3.93
C GLY A 42 13.01 -4.66 -4.27
N ALA A 43 13.99 -4.29 -5.10
CA ALA A 43 15.10 -5.17 -5.47
C ALA A 43 16.03 -5.50 -4.30
N ALA A 44 16.28 -4.54 -3.39
CA ALA A 44 17.09 -4.75 -2.20
C ALA A 44 16.39 -5.58 -1.11
N MET A 45 15.05 -5.65 -1.13
CA MET A 45 14.24 -6.45 -0.19
C MET A 45 14.00 -7.90 -0.66
N ARG A 46 14.60 -8.34 -1.77
CA ARG A 46 14.47 -9.72 -2.23
C ARG A 46 15.11 -10.68 -1.21
N PRO A 47 14.35 -11.58 -0.57
CA PRO A 47 14.90 -12.48 0.44
C PRO A 47 15.96 -13.40 -0.19
N VAL A 48 17.06 -13.62 0.53
CA VAL A 48 18.10 -14.59 0.14
C VAL A 48 17.53 -16.02 0.14
N ASP A 49 16.61 -16.30 1.07
CA ASP A 49 15.85 -17.55 1.16
C ASP A 49 14.35 -17.25 1.25
N PRO A 50 13.63 -17.20 0.12
CA PRO A 50 12.19 -16.97 0.13
C PRO A 50 11.46 -18.15 0.81
N LEU A 51 10.38 -17.83 1.53
CA LEU A 51 9.50 -18.86 2.09
C LEU A 51 8.89 -19.71 0.96
N THR A 52 8.72 -21.00 1.23
CA THR A 52 7.91 -21.88 0.37
C THR A 52 6.44 -21.45 0.41
N ASP A 53 5.65 -21.74 -0.63
CA ASP A 53 4.21 -21.44 -0.67
C ASP A 53 3.46 -21.97 0.57
N ALA A 54 3.85 -23.16 1.06
CA ALA A 54 3.28 -23.74 2.27
C ALA A 54 3.61 -22.92 3.52
N GLN A 55 4.85 -22.46 3.67
CA GLN A 55 5.26 -21.59 4.77
C GLN A 55 4.58 -20.23 4.69
N SER A 56 4.52 -19.62 3.50
CA SER A 56 3.80 -18.36 3.24
C SER A 56 2.32 -18.47 3.57
N ARG A 57 1.69 -19.61 3.23
CA ARG A 57 0.29 -19.90 3.60
C ARG A 57 0.11 -19.96 5.12
N GLN A 58 0.97 -20.70 5.82
CA GLN A 58 0.87 -20.83 7.28
C GLN A 58 1.08 -19.49 7.98
N GLN A 59 2.00 -18.67 7.47
CA GLN A 59 2.29 -17.34 8.00
C GLN A 59 1.04 -16.44 8.07
N VAL A 60 0.10 -16.58 7.14
CA VAL A 60 -1.13 -15.76 7.10
C VAL A 60 -2.37 -16.44 7.66
N LEU A 61 -2.47 -17.77 7.54
CA LEU A 61 -3.61 -18.51 8.08
C LEU A 61 -3.64 -18.49 9.61
N GLU A 62 -2.47 -18.57 10.25
CA GLU A 62 -2.43 -18.62 11.70
C GLU A 62 -2.89 -17.29 12.35
N PRO A 63 -2.40 -16.11 11.91
CA PRO A 63 -3.00 -14.83 12.30
C PRO A 63 -4.49 -14.74 12.02
N ALA A 64 -4.96 -15.15 10.83
CA ALA A 64 -6.37 -15.06 10.47
C ALA A 64 -7.27 -15.86 11.42
N ARG A 65 -6.82 -17.05 11.85
CA ARG A 65 -7.53 -17.86 12.86
C ARG A 65 -7.62 -17.15 14.20
N GLN A 66 -6.58 -16.42 14.61
CA GLN A 66 -6.60 -15.64 15.85
C GLN A 66 -7.63 -14.51 15.79
N PHE A 67 -7.77 -13.82 14.65
CA PHE A 67 -8.83 -12.83 14.44
C PHE A 67 -10.22 -13.45 14.50
N VAL A 68 -10.44 -14.60 13.84
CA VAL A 68 -11.71 -15.33 13.95
C VAL A 68 -12.01 -15.69 15.41
N ALA A 69 -11.02 -16.20 16.14
CA ALA A 69 -11.14 -16.54 17.56
C ALA A 69 -11.27 -15.31 18.48
N ALA A 70 -11.00 -14.09 18.00
CA ALA A 70 -11.26 -12.85 18.72
C ALA A 70 -12.73 -12.43 18.71
N GLY A 71 -13.58 -13.18 17.99
CA GLY A 71 -15.03 -13.04 18.04
C GLY A 71 -15.62 -12.20 16.91
N LEU A 72 -15.09 -12.39 15.69
CA LEU A 72 -15.73 -11.82 14.50
C LEU A 72 -17.10 -12.43 14.27
N GLN A 73 -18.05 -11.62 13.82
CA GLN A 73 -19.42 -12.05 13.53
C GLN A 73 -19.51 -12.61 12.11
N SER A 74 -20.04 -13.82 11.97
CA SER A 74 -20.21 -14.52 10.68
C SER A 74 -18.95 -14.51 9.78
N PRO A 75 -17.78 -14.92 10.28
CA PRO A 75 -16.54 -14.78 9.52
C PRO A 75 -16.51 -15.73 8.33
N SER A 76 -16.10 -15.22 7.17
CA SER A 76 -15.73 -16.00 5.99
C SER A 76 -14.36 -15.56 5.49
N ALA A 77 -13.62 -16.48 4.88
CA ALA A 77 -12.26 -16.19 4.43
C ALA A 77 -11.96 -16.85 3.08
N SER A 78 -11.14 -16.17 2.28
CA SER A 78 -10.47 -16.76 1.13
C SER A 78 -8.96 -16.62 1.27
N TYR A 79 -8.23 -17.60 0.74
CA TYR A 79 -6.78 -17.57 0.64
C TYR A 79 -6.38 -17.52 -0.83
N LEU A 80 -5.43 -16.65 -1.16
CA LEU A 80 -4.81 -16.61 -2.48
C LEU A 80 -3.33 -16.23 -2.38
N LEU A 81 -2.59 -16.58 -3.41
CA LEU A 81 -1.22 -16.13 -3.61
C LEU A 81 -1.25 -14.85 -4.45
N MET A 82 -0.68 -13.77 -3.94
CA MET A 82 -0.52 -12.50 -4.66
C MET A 82 0.93 -12.29 -4.97
N SER A 83 1.27 -11.68 -6.11
CA SER A 83 2.65 -11.30 -6.35
C SER A 83 3.08 -10.23 -5.35
N CYS A 84 4.33 -10.31 -4.87
CA CYS A 84 4.96 -9.27 -4.07
C CYS A 84 5.23 -8.02 -4.91
N THR A 85 5.37 -8.19 -6.22
CA THR A 85 5.52 -7.14 -7.22
C THR A 85 4.19 -6.97 -7.96
N ASN A 86 3.92 -5.80 -8.56
CA ASN A 86 2.70 -5.59 -9.36
C ASN A 86 2.77 -6.30 -10.74
N ASP A 87 3.60 -7.33 -10.87
CA ASP A 87 3.77 -8.14 -12.05
C ASP A 87 3.41 -9.60 -11.73
N GLU A 88 3.15 -10.43 -12.75
CA GLU A 88 2.82 -11.84 -12.54
C GLU A 88 4.07 -12.71 -12.28
N THR A 89 5.20 -12.12 -11.90
CA THR A 89 6.43 -12.88 -11.65
C THR A 89 6.55 -13.28 -10.19
N PRO A 90 7.08 -14.48 -9.87
CA PRO A 90 7.49 -14.81 -8.51
C PRO A 90 8.41 -13.72 -7.94
N LEU A 91 8.32 -13.35 -6.66
CA LEU A 91 7.83 -14.10 -5.51
C LEU A 91 6.37 -13.80 -5.16
N TYR A 92 5.62 -14.83 -4.75
CA TYR A 92 4.25 -14.68 -4.28
C TYR A 92 4.18 -14.63 -2.74
N GLN A 93 3.39 -13.69 -2.22
CA GLN A 93 2.96 -13.62 -0.83
C GLN A 93 1.63 -14.36 -0.64
N GLY A 94 1.49 -15.07 0.47
CA GLY A 94 0.19 -15.58 0.90
C GLY A 94 -0.68 -14.44 1.39
N THR A 95 -1.94 -14.37 0.95
CA THR A 95 -2.90 -13.36 1.40
C THR A 95 -4.18 -14.04 1.85
N VAL A 96 -4.72 -13.60 2.98
CA VAL A 96 -6.05 -13.99 3.47
C VAL A 96 -6.95 -12.78 3.43
N TYR A 97 -8.06 -12.88 2.72
CA TYR A 97 -9.15 -11.92 2.78
C TYR A 97 -10.20 -12.43 3.74
N LEU A 98 -10.52 -11.62 4.76
CA LEU A 98 -11.47 -11.96 5.81
C LEU A 98 -12.66 -11.01 5.73
N ASN A 99 -13.86 -11.58 5.57
CA ASN A 99 -15.12 -10.83 5.61
C ASN A 99 -15.87 -11.21 6.87
N PHE A 100 -16.58 -10.25 7.47
CA PHE A 100 -17.38 -10.44 8.67
C PHE A 100 -18.49 -9.38 8.73
N ASP A 101 -19.54 -9.69 9.47
CA ASP A 101 -20.63 -8.75 9.70
C ASP A 101 -20.20 -7.69 10.72
N VAL A 102 -20.59 -6.45 10.46
CA VAL A 102 -20.42 -5.33 11.41
C VAL A 102 -21.78 -5.08 12.07
N PRO A 103 -21.85 -5.00 13.42
CA PRO A 103 -23.11 -4.76 14.11
C PRO A 103 -23.60 -3.33 13.89
N SER A 104 -24.68 -2.94 14.57
CA SER A 104 -25.24 -1.60 14.44
C SER A 104 -24.21 -0.49 14.73
N ILE A 105 -24.46 0.72 14.24
CA ILE A 105 -23.54 1.86 14.43
C ILE A 105 -23.28 2.17 15.91
N THR A 106 -24.27 1.92 16.77
CA THR A 106 -24.18 2.09 18.23
C THR A 106 -23.33 1.03 18.91
N GLU A 107 -23.29 -0.19 18.37
CA GLU A 107 -22.57 -1.33 18.96
C GLU A 107 -21.15 -1.48 18.41
N THR A 108 -20.92 -0.99 17.18
CA THR A 108 -19.65 -1.06 16.45
C THR A 108 -18.44 -0.61 17.30
N PRO A 109 -18.49 0.52 18.05
CA PRO A 109 -17.35 0.90 18.89
C PRO A 109 -17.00 -0.13 19.97
N ALA A 110 -18.00 -0.75 20.61
CA ALA A 110 -17.77 -1.77 21.63
C ALA A 110 -17.31 -3.09 21.03
N TYR A 111 -17.82 -3.44 19.84
CA TYR A 111 -17.44 -4.61 19.08
C TYR A 111 -15.93 -4.60 18.74
N PHE A 112 -15.42 -3.54 18.13
CA PHE A 112 -13.99 -3.44 17.79
C PHE A 112 -13.09 -3.33 19.02
N ARG A 113 -13.51 -2.63 20.09
CA ARG A 113 -12.75 -2.61 21.36
C ARG A 113 -12.58 -4.01 21.95
N ARG A 114 -13.62 -4.84 21.91
CA ARG A 114 -13.54 -6.24 22.37
C ARG A 114 -12.57 -7.07 21.53
N ILE A 115 -12.64 -6.95 20.21
CA ILE A 115 -11.71 -7.65 19.30
C ILE A 115 -10.28 -7.21 19.58
N ALA A 116 -10.02 -5.90 19.66
CA ALA A 116 -8.69 -5.36 19.96
C ALA A 116 -8.16 -5.87 21.29
N ALA A 117 -8.96 -5.81 22.37
CA ALA A 117 -8.58 -6.34 23.67
C ALA A 117 -8.26 -7.85 23.62
N ALA A 118 -9.05 -8.62 22.87
CA ALA A 118 -8.83 -10.06 22.69
C ALA A 118 -7.57 -10.37 21.85
N MET A 119 -7.19 -9.50 20.93
CA MET A 119 -5.94 -9.62 20.17
C MET A 119 -4.73 -9.23 21.03
N VAL A 120 -4.82 -8.15 21.82
CA VAL A 120 -3.78 -7.76 22.78
C VAL A 120 -3.53 -8.85 23.82
N ALA A 121 -4.59 -9.49 24.32
CA ALA A 121 -4.46 -10.65 25.22
C ALA A 121 -3.72 -11.85 24.59
N ARG A 122 -3.66 -11.91 23.26
CA ARG A 122 -2.91 -12.92 22.48
C ARG A 122 -1.50 -12.44 22.09
N GLY A 123 -1.04 -11.30 22.60
CA GLY A 123 0.29 -10.76 22.36
C GLY A 123 0.40 -9.84 21.13
N TRP A 124 -0.73 -9.46 20.53
CA TRP A 124 -0.72 -8.46 19.45
C TRP A 124 -0.54 -7.06 20.01
N HIS A 125 0.11 -6.21 19.23
CA HIS A 125 0.32 -4.81 19.56
C HIS A 125 -0.22 -3.96 18.41
N GLU A 126 -0.72 -2.77 18.75
CA GLU A 126 -1.10 -1.79 17.74
C GLU A 126 0.13 -1.39 16.93
N GLY A 127 -0.03 -1.34 15.60
CA GLY A 127 1.05 -0.91 14.71
C GLY A 127 1.32 0.59 14.87
N LEU A 128 2.56 1.00 14.61
CA LEU A 128 3.00 2.41 14.61
C LEU A 128 2.59 3.13 13.33
#